data_AF-A5GVA7-F1
#
_entry.id   AF-A5GVA7-F1
#
_cell.length_a   1.000
_cell.length_b   1.000
_cell.length_c   1.000
_cell.angle_alpha   90.00
_cell.angle_beta   90.00
_cell.angle_gamma   90.00
#
_symmetry.space_group_name_H-M   'P 1'
#
loop_
_entity.id
_entity.type
_entity.pdbx_description
1 polymer ?
#
loop_
_entity_poly.entity_id
_entity_poly.type
_entity_poly.pdbx_seq_one_letter_code
_entity_poly.pdbx_strand_id
1 'polypeptide(L)'
;MGLATELRAAVSAVNETDRQLARLVGQHITDTAQGLQELRGALEAKALAPANFRSLPPASAEQLTSLKVPELKAIATRMNLPGRSKPKRKPDIINFLVAHQAPMAPSYEQLLAFWVEHG
;
A
#
# COMPACT_ATOMS: atom_id res chain seq x y z
N MET A 1 -59.67 7.38 16.02
CA MET A 1 -58.75 6.85 14.99
C MET A 1 -58.82 5.33 15.10
N GLY A 2 -58.99 4.60 14.00
CA GLY A 2 -59.25 3.16 14.05
C GLY A 2 -57.97 2.33 14.06
N LEU A 3 -57.96 1.21 14.80
CA LEU A 3 -56.87 0.23 14.88
C LEU A 3 -56.27 -0.16 13.51
N ALA A 4 -57.10 -0.24 12.47
CA ALA A 4 -56.65 -0.55 11.11
C ALA A 4 -55.77 0.56 10.48
N THR A 5 -56.02 1.83 10.84
CA THR A 5 -55.23 2.98 10.38
C THR A 5 -53.89 3.03 11.08
N GLU A 6 -53.86 2.73 12.38
CA GLU A 6 -52.64 2.64 13.19
C GLU A 6 -51.76 1.46 12.75
N LEU A 7 -52.36 0.30 12.49
CA LEU A 7 -51.64 -0.87 11.98
C LEU A 7 -51.00 -0.59 10.62
N ARG A 8 -51.72 0.08 9.72
CA ARG A 8 -51.19 0.44 8.39
C ARG A 8 -50.06 1.46 8.49
N ALA A 9 -50.14 2.41 9.42
CA ALA A 9 -49.06 3.36 9.68
C ALA A 9 -47.80 2.67 10.25
N ALA A 10 -47.98 1.74 11.20
CA ALA A 10 -46.88 0.97 11.77
C ALA A 10 -46.16 0.11 10.73
N VAL A 11 -46.90 -0.60 9.87
CA VAL A 11 -46.32 -1.39 8.76
C VAL A 11 -45.55 -0.50 7.77
N SER A 12 -46.07 0.69 7.46
CA SER A 12 -45.36 1.64 6.59
C SER A 12 -44.05 2.12 7.21
N ALA A 13 -44.02 2.37 8.52
CA ALA A 13 -42.81 2.80 9.23
C ALA A 13 -41.75 1.69 9.27
N VAL A 14 -42.15 0.43 9.48
CA VAL A 14 -41.24 -0.73 9.44
C VAL A 14 -40.63 -0.90 8.04
N ASN A 15 -41.45 -0.85 6.99
CA ASN A 15 -40.96 -0.96 5.62
C ASN A 15 -39.97 0.15 5.23
N GLU A 16 -40.19 1.37 5.72
CA GLU A 16 -39.25 2.47 5.47
C GLU A 16 -37.94 2.28 6.24
N THR A 17 -38.01 1.78 7.48
CA THR A 17 -36.83 1.43 8.28
C THR A 17 -36.02 0.33 7.61
N ASP A 18 -36.67 -0.72 7.09
CA ASP A 18 -36.01 -1.81 6.37
C ASP A 18 -35.29 -1.33 5.10
N ARG A 19 -35.91 -0.41 4.34
CA ARG A 19 -35.28 0.20 3.16
C ARG A 19 -34.04 1.02 3.53
N GLN A 20 -34.10 1.76 4.61
CA GLN A 20 -32.96 2.55 5.11
C GLN A 20 -31.83 1.64 5.57
N LEU A 21 -32.16 0.56 6.29
CA LEU A 21 -31.19 -0.44 6.73
C LEU A 21 -30.50 -1.10 5.53
N ALA A 22 -31.26 -1.53 4.52
CA ALA A 22 -30.71 -2.14 3.32
C ALA A 22 -29.74 -1.21 2.57
N ARG A 23 -30.06 0.09 2.49
CA ARG A 23 -29.16 1.10 1.91
C ARG A 23 -27.86 1.26 2.71
N LEU A 24 -27.96 1.38 4.04
CA LEU A 24 -26.79 1.53 4.91
C LEU A 24 -25.88 0.30 4.84
N VAL A 25 -26.46 -0.90 4.82
CA VAL A 25 -25.71 -2.16 4.66
C VAL A 25 -25.03 -2.20 3.29
N GLY A 26 -25.73 -1.84 2.22
CA GLY A 26 -25.15 -1.77 0.88
C GLY A 26 -23.95 -0.81 0.83
N GLN A 27 -24.10 0.38 1.40
CA GLN A 27 -23.03 1.39 1.47
C GLN A 27 -21.82 0.89 2.27
N HIS A 28 -22.05 0.29 3.43
CA HIS A 28 -20.98 -0.30 4.25
C HIS A 28 -20.22 -1.41 3.52
N ILE A 29 -20.92 -2.26 2.76
CA ILE A 29 -20.28 -3.30 1.93
C ILE A 29 -19.40 -2.65 0.85
N THR A 30 -19.89 -1.61 0.17
CA THR A 30 -19.11 -0.90 -0.84
C THR A 30 -17.85 -0.26 -0.26
N ASP A 31 -17.98 0.45 0.86
CA ASP A 31 -16.85 1.11 1.52
C ASP A 31 -15.81 0.09 1.99
N THR A 32 -16.26 -1.04 2.55
CA THR A 32 -15.39 -2.15 2.97
C THR A 32 -14.67 -2.78 1.78
N ALA A 33 -15.38 -3.03 0.67
CA ALA A 33 -14.80 -3.60 -0.54
C ALA A 33 -13.72 -2.67 -1.14
N GLN A 34 -13.97 -1.36 -1.15
CA GLN A 34 -12.98 -0.37 -1.58
C GLN A 34 -11.75 -0.38 -0.67
N GLY A 35 -11.93 -0.35 0.65
CA GLY A 35 -10.83 -0.42 1.61
C GLY A 35 -10.00 -1.70 1.47
N LEU A 36 -10.65 -2.84 1.24
CA LEU A 36 -9.96 -4.12 0.99
C LEU A 36 -9.18 -4.11 -0.33
N GLN A 37 -9.71 -3.45 -1.37
CA GLN A 37 -9.03 -3.34 -2.66
C GLN A 37 -7.81 -2.41 -2.58
N GLU A 38 -7.89 -1.31 -1.82
CA GLU A 38 -6.77 -0.44 -1.50
C GLU A 38 -5.71 -1.18 -0.68
N LEU A 39 -6.13 -1.96 0.33
CA LEU A 39 -5.24 -2.80 1.14
C LEU A 39 -4.54 -3.87 0.28
N ARG A 40 -5.27 -4.52 -0.65
CA ARG A 40 -4.72 -5.49 -1.58
C ARG A 40 -3.69 -4.82 -2.49
N GLY A 41 -3.98 -3.65 -3.06
CA GLY A 41 -3.03 -2.89 -3.87
C GLY A 41 -1.78 -2.51 -3.08
N ALA A 42 -1.92 -2.11 -1.81
CA ALA A 42 -0.80 -1.83 -0.93
C ALA A 42 0.00 -3.10 -0.60
N LEU A 43 -0.65 -4.25 -0.41
CA LEU A 43 -0.02 -5.54 -0.16
C LEU A 43 0.69 -6.10 -1.40
N GLU A 44 0.14 -5.95 -2.60
CA GLU A 44 0.76 -6.32 -3.86
C GLU A 44 1.96 -5.42 -4.19
N ALA A 45 1.80 -4.10 -4.04
CA ALA A 45 2.92 -3.17 -4.08
C ALA A 45 3.98 -3.53 -3.03
N LYS A 46 3.53 -4.09 -1.89
CA LYS A 46 4.42 -4.58 -0.85
C LYS A 46 5.12 -5.90 -1.24
N ALA A 47 4.43 -6.85 -1.85
CA ALA A 47 5.00 -8.15 -2.23
C ALA A 47 5.98 -8.08 -3.40
N LEU A 48 5.94 -7.01 -4.20
CA LEU A 48 6.80 -6.83 -5.38
C LEU A 48 8.20 -6.28 -5.09
N ALA A 49 8.48 -5.83 -3.87
CA ALA A 49 9.86 -5.63 -3.41
C ALA A 49 10.35 -6.98 -2.84
N PRO A 50 11.50 -7.52 -3.28
CA PRO A 50 11.99 -8.79 -2.78
C PRO A 50 12.04 -8.70 -1.25
N ALA A 51 11.42 -9.65 -0.56
CA ALA A 51 11.22 -9.64 0.89
C ALA A 51 12.53 -9.30 1.65
N ASN A 52 13.67 -9.73 1.10
CA ASN A 52 15.02 -9.53 1.62
C ASN A 52 15.49 -8.06 1.61
N PHE A 53 14.93 -7.18 0.79
CA PHE A 53 15.31 -5.76 0.80
C PHE A 53 14.59 -4.99 1.90
N ARG A 54 13.45 -5.47 2.40
CA ARG A 54 12.62 -4.74 3.37
C ARG A 54 13.10 -4.83 4.80
N SER A 55 13.84 -5.89 5.11
CA SER A 55 14.51 -6.08 6.40
C SER A 55 15.78 -5.24 6.51
N LEU A 56 16.26 -4.64 5.42
CA LEU A 56 17.46 -3.83 5.43
C LEU A 56 17.17 -2.41 5.91
N PRO A 57 18.08 -1.80 6.69
CA PRO A 57 17.93 -0.42 7.11
C PRO A 57 17.96 0.52 5.89
N PRO A 58 17.17 1.62 5.91
CA PRO A 58 17.16 2.59 4.84
C PRO A 58 18.56 3.20 4.63
N ALA A 59 18.95 3.41 3.37
CA ALA A 59 20.22 4.05 3.05
C ALA A 59 20.19 5.53 3.44
N SER A 60 21.32 6.06 3.92
CA SER A 60 21.46 7.50 4.11
C SER A 60 21.56 8.23 2.77
N ALA A 61 21.23 9.53 2.74
CA ALA A 61 21.36 10.34 1.54
C ALA A 61 22.82 10.39 1.03
N GLU A 62 23.79 10.38 1.95
CA GLU A 62 25.22 10.35 1.64
C GLU A 62 25.63 9.05 0.93
N GLN A 63 25.12 7.92 1.42
CA GLN A 63 25.31 6.61 0.81
C GLN A 63 24.74 6.54 -0.61
N LEU A 64 23.58 7.15 -0.86
CA LEU A 64 22.99 7.22 -2.21
C LEU A 64 23.73 8.21 -3.11
N THR A 65 24.36 9.23 -2.56
CA THR A 65 25.08 10.25 -3.33
C THR A 65 26.34 9.68 -3.99
N SER A 66 26.98 8.68 -3.39
CA SER A 66 28.17 8.02 -3.95
C SER A 66 27.86 7.15 -5.18
N LEU A 67 26.61 6.75 -5.37
CA LEU A 67 26.19 5.88 -6.48
C LEU A 67 25.99 6.63 -7.80
N LYS A 68 26.13 5.91 -8.91
CA LYS A 68 25.80 6.39 -10.26
C LYS A 68 24.30 6.31 -10.51
N VAL A 69 23.80 7.14 -11.44
CA VAL A 69 22.37 7.16 -11.82
C VAL A 69 21.81 5.78 -12.20
N PRO A 70 22.51 4.92 -12.97
CA PRO A 70 22.02 3.58 -13.28
C PRO A 70 21.81 2.71 -12.03
N GLU A 71 22.70 2.81 -11.04
CA GLU A 71 22.62 2.05 -9.79
C GLU A 71 21.44 2.52 -8.94
N LEU A 72 21.24 3.83 -8.85
CA LEU A 72 20.08 4.42 -8.16
C LEU A 72 18.75 3.98 -8.80
N LYS A 73 18.68 3.95 -10.14
CA LYS A 73 17.50 3.45 -10.86
C LYS A 73 17.30 1.95 -10.70
N ALA A 74 18.39 1.19 -10.61
CA ALA A 74 18.33 -0.25 -10.34
C ALA A 74 17.73 -0.52 -8.96
N ILE A 75 18.09 0.26 -7.93
CA ILE A 75 17.49 0.16 -6.58
C ILE A 75 15.97 0.39 -6.66
N ALA A 76 15.54 1.50 -7.26
CA ALA A 76 14.11 1.80 -7.42
C ALA A 76 13.34 0.73 -8.21
N THR A 77 13.99 0.10 -9.17
CA THR A 77 13.42 -0.98 -9.99
C THR A 77 13.32 -2.29 -9.22
N ARG A 78 14.38 -2.69 -8.50
CA ARG A 78 14.40 -3.91 -7.68
C ARG A 78 13.38 -3.84 -6.55
N MET A 79 13.16 -2.66 -5.97
CA MET A 79 12.13 -2.45 -4.96
C MET A 79 10.71 -2.28 -5.54
N ASN A 80 10.57 -2.28 -6.87
CA ASN A 80 9.33 -1.96 -7.57
C ASN A 80 8.64 -0.67 -7.04
N LEU A 81 9.41 0.41 -6.82
CA LEU A 81 8.83 1.64 -6.29
C LEU A 81 7.86 2.28 -7.30
N PRO A 82 6.68 2.74 -6.84
CA PRO A 82 5.70 3.40 -7.70
C PRO A 82 6.26 4.75 -8.19
N GLY A 83 6.08 5.06 -9.47
CA GLY A 83 6.56 6.32 -10.03
C GLY A 83 8.08 6.44 -10.20
N ARG A 84 8.84 5.34 -10.08
CA ARG A 84 10.31 5.28 -10.26
C ARG A 84 10.85 5.86 -11.57
N SER A 85 10.01 6.01 -12.61
CA SER A 85 10.37 6.60 -13.91
C SER A 85 10.26 8.12 -13.96
N LYS A 86 9.61 8.76 -12.98
CA LYS A 86 9.40 10.21 -12.92
C LYS A 86 10.69 11.01 -12.68
N PRO A 87 11.55 10.67 -11.68
CA PRO A 87 12.76 11.44 -11.44
C PRO A 87 13.81 11.19 -12.54
N LYS A 88 14.32 12.27 -13.15
CA LYS A 88 15.29 12.20 -14.27
C LYS A 88 16.70 12.62 -13.87
N ARG A 89 16.86 13.61 -12.99
CA ARG A 89 18.18 14.07 -12.54
C ARG A 89 18.62 13.29 -11.30
N LYS A 90 19.93 13.10 -11.15
CA LYS A 90 20.53 12.39 -9.99
C LYS A 90 19.97 12.86 -8.62
N PRO A 91 19.93 14.16 -8.29
CA PRO A 91 19.39 14.62 -7.00
C PRO A 91 17.91 14.26 -6.82
N ASP A 92 17.09 14.36 -7.87
CA ASP A 92 15.67 14.01 -7.80
C ASP A 92 15.47 12.51 -7.54
N ILE A 93 16.34 11.67 -8.12
CA ILE A 93 16.31 10.21 -7.90
C ILE A 93 16.72 9.89 -6.46
N ILE A 94 17.73 10.57 -5.92
CA ILE A 94 18.15 10.39 -4.51
C ILE A 94 17.02 10.81 -3.58
N ASN A 95 16.43 12.00 -3.77
CA ASN A 95 15.30 12.46 -2.97
C ASN A 95 14.10 11.50 -3.04
N PHE A 96 13.83 10.95 -4.23
CA PHE A 96 12.81 9.93 -4.42
C PHE A 96 13.11 8.66 -3.61
N LEU A 97 14.34 8.16 -3.65
CA LEU A 97 14.74 6.96 -2.90
C LEU A 97 14.69 7.18 -1.38
N VAL A 98 15.13 8.34 -0.89
CA VAL A 98 15.04 8.72 0.53
C VAL A 98 13.58 8.81 1.00
N ALA A 99 12.72 9.46 0.21
CA ALA A 99 11.29 9.57 0.53
C ALA A 99 10.58 8.20 0.61
N HIS A 100 11.08 7.22 -0.15
CA HIS A 100 10.56 5.84 -0.13
C HIS A 100 11.33 4.90 0.80
N GLN A 101 12.24 5.44 1.65
CA GLN A 101 13.05 4.67 2.60
C GLN A 101 13.80 3.51 1.92
N ALA A 102 14.34 3.74 0.72
CA ALA A 102 15.05 2.72 -0.02
C ALA A 102 16.32 2.29 0.72
N PRO A 103 16.54 0.98 0.97
CA PRO A 103 17.76 0.47 1.57
C PRO A 103 18.89 0.44 0.54
N MET A 104 20.11 0.34 1.04
CA MET A 104 21.26 0.08 0.18
C MET A 104 21.07 -1.32 -0.41
N ALA A 105 21.26 -1.47 -1.73
CA ALA A 105 21.26 -2.81 -2.30
C ALA A 105 22.43 -3.60 -1.70
N PRO A 106 22.16 -4.71 -0.99
CA PRO A 106 23.22 -5.46 -0.32
C PRO A 106 24.15 -6.06 -1.37
N SER A 107 25.45 -6.11 -1.04
CA SER A 107 26.42 -6.82 -1.87
C SER A 107 26.09 -8.32 -1.89
N TYR A 108 26.65 -9.04 -2.86
CA TYR A 108 26.52 -10.50 -2.93
C TYR A 108 26.98 -11.18 -1.62
N GLU A 109 28.06 -10.68 -1.01
CA GLU A 109 28.57 -11.19 0.26
C GLU A 109 27.63 -10.92 1.44
N GLN A 110 26.94 -9.78 1.47
CA GLN A 110 25.93 -9.47 2.48
C GLN A 110 24.69 -10.37 2.34
N LEU A 111 24.30 -10.71 1.10
CA LEU A 111 23.23 -11.68 0.84
C LEU A 111 23.61 -13.09 1.28
N LEU A 112 24.85 -13.51 1.01
CA LEU A 112 25.38 -14.80 1.47
C LEU A 112 25.42 -14.89 3.00
N ALA A 113 25.92 -13.86 3.68
CA ALA A 113 25.98 -13.81 5.14
C ALA A 113 24.57 -13.90 5.75
N PHE A 114 23.61 -13.14 5.22
CA PHE A 114 22.21 -13.20 5.67
C PHE A 114 21.62 -14.62 5.52
N TRP A 115 21.88 -15.31 4.41
CA TRP A 115 21.37 -16.66 4.17
C TRP A 115 22.05 -17.73 5.01
N VAL A 116 23.32 -17.55 5.38
CA VAL A 116 24.02 -18.46 6.31
C VAL A 116 23.55 -18.26 7.76
N GLU A 117 23.21 -17.04 8.16
CA GLU A 117 22.75 -16.73 9.52
C GLU A 117 21.28 -17.09 9.78
N HIS A 118 20.45 -17.15 8.72
CA HIS A 118 18.99 -17.32 8.84
C HIS A 118 18.45 -18.55 8.08
N GLY A 119 19.31 -19.41 7.54
CA GLY A 119 18.98 -20.69 6.93
C GLY A 119 19.27 -21.85 7.85
#